data_AF-A0A524LLT0-F1
#
_entry.id   AF-A0A524LLT0-F1
#
_cell.length_a   1.000
_cell.length_b   1.000
_cell.length_c   1.000
_cell.angle_alpha   90.00
_cell.angle_beta   90.00
_cell.angle_gamma   90.00
#
_symmetry.space_group_name_H-M   'P 1'
#
loop_
_entity.id
_entity.type
_entity.pdbx_description
1 polymer ?
#
loop_
_entity_poly.entity_id
_entity_poly.type
_entity_poly.pdbx_seq_one_letter_code
_entity_poly.pdbx_strand_id
1 'polypeptide(L)'
;MNETLTPERKERRESIKGLSRFTWSGSLTMEVVEDIVAAAPHVQILNIELFGDTSFELSILENLKDLVMLKIEEGSDLTQIKLEGIQEFDLLVGIEINVNPESIEEIDLTPLANHPTLHSVTIAGPIKKLKGLEALKTMPNFGSIGFYSLDVSEIDLTALSGSKKFESIYMGDIGPENPTKPYKVTLPKQVPLKILEISECYSEDLELEIDFSFLEDLVSLDSLGLVNCNLTSFDFNAIATLKRIGKIDLSNNKITHLNITPILAMPMFTEKALGEQPFVIDEDVVIQIAKNKEQETIEIIGRPDKVIEDHDGSFAVDPEFGHKWLKNLIDSHTVEWI
;
A
#
# COMPACT_ATOMS: atom_id res chain seq x y z
N MET A 1 40.32 18.58 18.04
CA MET A 1 41.34 18.86 17.00
C MET A 1 40.62 19.57 15.86
N ASN A 2 41.16 20.66 15.32
CA ASN A 2 40.58 21.31 14.14
C ASN A 2 40.84 20.40 12.94
N GLU A 3 39.87 19.56 12.62
CA GLU A 3 39.88 18.74 11.42
C GLU A 3 39.91 19.67 10.21
N THR A 4 40.97 19.59 9.41
CA THR A 4 41.11 20.44 8.22
C THR A 4 40.32 19.78 7.10
N LEU A 5 39.03 20.09 7.02
CA LEU A 5 38.14 19.58 5.98
C LEU A 5 38.62 20.02 4.58
N THR A 6 38.53 19.11 3.61
CA THR A 6 38.72 19.45 2.20
C THR A 6 37.66 20.46 1.74
N PRO A 7 37.91 21.20 0.65
CA PRO A 7 36.89 22.09 0.07
C PRO A 7 35.57 21.38 -0.21
N GLU A 8 35.61 20.13 -0.71
CA GLU A 8 34.41 19.35 -1.01
C GLU A 8 33.61 19.01 0.26
N ARG A 9 34.28 18.57 1.34
CA ARG A 9 33.61 18.29 2.62
C ARG A 9 32.98 19.55 3.21
N LYS A 10 33.63 20.72 3.08
CA LYS A 10 33.08 22.00 3.56
C LYS A 10 31.84 22.39 2.78
N GLU A 11 31.89 22.30 1.46
CA GLU A 11 30.74 22.60 0.59
C GLU A 11 29.57 21.68 0.89
N ARG A 12 29.81 20.37 1.02
CA ARG A 12 28.81 19.38 1.41
C ARG A 12 28.19 19.66 2.77
N ARG A 13 29.00 19.95 3.81
CA ARG A 13 28.48 20.28 5.14
C ARG A 13 27.65 21.56 5.14
N GLU A 14 28.08 22.59 4.40
CA GLU A 14 27.30 23.83 4.32
C GLU A 14 26.00 23.66 3.53
N SER A 15 25.94 22.79 2.51
CA SER A 15 24.72 22.59 1.71
C SER A 15 23.60 21.88 2.48
N ILE A 16 23.94 21.03 3.45
CA ILE A 16 22.96 20.27 4.26
C ILE A 16 22.76 20.80 5.68
N LYS A 17 23.43 21.89 6.02
CA LYS A 17 23.51 22.42 7.39
C LYS A 17 22.15 22.70 8.00
N GLY A 18 21.83 22.01 9.09
CA GLY A 18 20.61 22.20 9.86
C GLY A 18 19.33 21.73 9.16
N LEU A 19 19.43 21.01 8.04
CA LEU A 19 18.25 20.47 7.36
C LEU A 19 17.65 19.30 8.15
N SER A 20 16.34 19.31 8.33
CA SER A 20 15.58 18.18 8.88
C SER A 20 15.10 17.20 7.80
N ARG A 21 15.13 17.62 6.53
CA ARG A 21 14.78 16.82 5.37
C ARG A 21 15.67 17.18 4.19
N PHE A 22 16.31 16.20 3.57
CA PHE A 22 17.05 16.40 2.32
C PHE A 22 17.24 15.08 1.56
N THR A 23 17.68 15.21 0.31
CA THR A 23 18.12 14.11 -0.54
C THR A 23 19.63 14.13 -0.67
N TRP A 24 20.27 12.99 -0.41
CA TRP A 24 21.65 12.73 -0.78
C TRP A 24 21.68 11.98 -2.11
N SER A 25 22.47 12.47 -3.07
CA SER A 25 22.64 11.83 -4.37
C SER A 25 24.11 11.51 -4.60
N GLY A 26 24.43 10.23 -4.76
CA GLY A 26 25.79 9.73 -5.01
C GLY A 26 26.22 8.66 -4.03
N SER A 27 27.46 8.19 -4.15
CA SER A 27 27.94 7.08 -3.35
C SER A 27 27.94 7.35 -1.85
N LEU A 28 27.39 6.44 -1.06
CA LEU A 28 27.21 6.60 0.38
C LEU A 28 28.41 6.04 1.15
N THR A 29 29.46 6.83 1.22
CA THR A 29 30.66 6.47 1.99
C THR A 29 30.56 6.88 3.46
N MET A 30 31.38 6.29 4.32
CA MET A 30 31.45 6.69 5.74
C MET A 30 31.78 8.19 5.90
N GLU A 31 32.63 8.75 5.02
CA GLU A 31 32.97 10.18 5.05
C GLU A 31 31.74 11.07 4.79
N VAL A 32 30.87 10.65 3.88
CA VAL A 32 29.60 11.35 3.60
C VAL A 32 28.70 11.28 4.83
N VAL A 33 28.56 10.11 5.44
CA VAL A 33 27.73 9.95 6.64
C VAL A 33 28.26 10.80 7.80
N GLU A 34 29.57 10.84 8.04
CA GLU A 34 30.18 11.73 9.03
C GLU A 34 29.81 13.20 8.78
N ASP A 35 29.77 13.63 7.52
CA ASP A 35 29.41 14.99 7.17
C ASP A 35 27.92 15.27 7.38
N ILE A 36 27.05 14.30 7.10
CA ILE A 36 25.62 14.37 7.42
C ILE A 36 25.42 14.49 8.93
N VAL A 37 26.05 13.62 9.72
CA VAL A 37 25.97 13.66 11.19
C VAL A 37 26.46 15.01 11.73
N ALA A 38 27.55 15.54 11.18
CA ALA A 38 28.13 16.80 11.65
C ALA A 38 27.30 18.04 11.27
N ALA A 39 26.67 18.05 10.10
CA ALA A 39 25.97 19.22 9.57
C ALA A 39 24.45 19.19 9.81
N ALA A 40 23.86 18.00 9.84
CA ALA A 40 22.42 17.76 9.97
C ALA A 40 22.12 16.65 11.01
N PRO A 41 22.56 16.79 12.27
CA PRO A 41 22.38 15.74 13.30
C PRO A 41 20.92 15.43 13.63
N HIS A 42 20.00 16.35 13.33
CA HIS A 42 18.55 16.22 13.59
C HIS A 42 17.76 15.93 12.30
N VAL A 43 18.37 15.29 11.32
CA VAL A 43 17.67 14.87 10.10
C VAL A 43 16.58 13.85 10.46
N GLN A 44 15.36 14.12 10.00
CA GLN A 44 14.18 13.29 10.23
C GLN A 44 13.77 12.52 8.99
N ILE A 45 13.96 13.10 7.81
CA ILE A 45 13.61 12.48 6.53
C ILE A 45 14.84 12.51 5.64
N LEU A 46 15.42 11.34 5.40
CA LEU A 46 16.58 11.20 4.53
C LEU A 46 16.18 10.39 3.29
N ASN A 47 16.32 10.98 2.12
CA ASN A 47 16.30 10.26 0.85
C ASN A 47 17.73 10.02 0.38
N ILE A 48 18.04 8.82 -0.08
CA ILE A 48 19.36 8.43 -0.56
C ILE A 48 19.21 7.86 -1.96
N GLU A 49 19.64 8.62 -2.96
CA GLU A 49 19.76 8.18 -4.34
C GLU A 49 21.16 7.58 -4.55
N LEU A 50 21.24 6.26 -4.63
CA LEU A 50 22.50 5.53 -4.71
C LEU A 50 22.99 5.45 -6.16
N PHE A 51 24.19 5.99 -6.42
CA PHE A 51 24.84 5.95 -7.73
C PHE A 51 26.24 5.36 -7.60
N GLY A 52 26.47 4.24 -8.29
CA GLY A 52 27.74 3.52 -8.28
C GLY A 52 28.01 2.66 -7.04
N ASP A 53 27.08 2.59 -6.08
CA ASP A 53 27.16 1.67 -4.95
C ASP A 53 26.74 0.27 -5.39
N THR A 54 27.55 -0.73 -5.07
CA THR A 54 27.23 -2.13 -5.33
C THR A 54 26.57 -2.82 -4.14
N SER A 55 26.58 -2.18 -2.97
CA SER A 55 25.94 -2.67 -1.76
C SER A 55 25.54 -1.54 -0.84
N PHE A 56 24.38 -1.67 -0.19
CA PHE A 56 23.95 -0.78 0.87
C PHE A 56 23.79 -1.54 2.19
N GLU A 57 24.38 -1.00 3.27
CA GLU A 57 24.23 -1.53 4.63
C GLU A 57 23.70 -0.42 5.54
N LEU A 58 22.54 -0.66 6.13
CA LEU A 58 21.83 0.34 6.92
C LEU A 58 22.60 0.79 8.17
N SER A 59 23.40 -0.10 8.76
CA SER A 59 24.25 0.16 9.92
C SER A 59 25.19 1.36 9.74
N ILE A 60 25.54 1.72 8.50
CA ILE A 60 26.36 2.91 8.23
C ILE A 60 25.70 4.19 8.76
N LEU A 61 24.36 4.22 8.86
CA LEU A 61 23.57 5.38 9.27
C LEU A 61 23.25 5.40 10.78
N GLU A 62 23.75 4.46 11.59
CA GLU A 62 23.35 4.24 13.00
C GLU A 62 23.41 5.48 13.91
N ASN A 63 24.19 6.49 13.54
CA ASN A 63 24.35 7.75 14.27
C ASN A 63 23.25 8.79 13.99
N LEU A 64 22.40 8.57 13.00
CA LEU A 64 21.27 9.45 12.64
C LEU A 64 20.03 9.09 13.47
N LYS A 65 20.10 9.34 14.79
CA LYS A 65 19.09 8.88 15.77
C LYS A 65 17.71 9.53 15.63
N ASP A 66 17.62 10.66 14.95
CA ASP A 66 16.36 11.41 14.78
C ASP A 66 15.58 11.01 13.51
N LEU A 67 16.06 10.01 12.76
CA LEU A 67 15.38 9.53 11.55
C LEU A 67 13.99 8.99 11.86
N VAL A 68 13.00 9.54 11.16
CA VAL A 68 11.59 9.13 11.16
C VAL A 68 11.23 8.40 9.87
N MET A 69 11.85 8.79 8.75
CA MET A 69 11.65 8.19 7.45
C MET A 69 12.99 8.06 6.73
N LEU A 70 13.27 6.85 6.23
CA LEU A 70 14.41 6.58 5.36
C LEU A 70 13.89 6.09 4.00
N LYS A 71 14.34 6.75 2.94
CA LYS A 71 14.08 6.35 1.56
C LYS A 71 15.39 6.00 0.88
N ILE A 72 15.43 4.85 0.24
CA ILE A 72 16.55 4.38 -0.57
C ILE A 72 16.02 4.30 -1.99
N GLU A 73 16.52 5.18 -2.85
CA GLU A 73 16.10 5.35 -4.22
C GLU A 73 17.28 5.07 -5.17
N GLU A 74 16.97 4.81 -6.43
CA GLU A 74 17.97 4.49 -7.46
C GLU A 74 18.77 3.21 -7.10
N GLY A 75 20.04 3.09 -7.49
CA GLY A 75 20.84 1.91 -7.18
C GLY A 75 20.72 0.76 -8.17
N SER A 76 20.76 1.05 -9.47
CA SER A 76 20.81 0.05 -10.55
C SER A 76 21.99 -0.94 -10.41
N ASP A 77 23.08 -0.50 -9.79
CA ASP A 77 24.30 -1.28 -9.59
C ASP A 77 24.28 -2.11 -8.31
N LEU A 78 23.24 -1.98 -7.47
CA LEU A 78 23.17 -2.70 -6.20
C LEU A 78 23.05 -4.21 -6.44
N THR A 79 23.80 -4.96 -5.65
CA THR A 79 23.78 -6.43 -5.59
C THR A 79 23.23 -6.94 -4.26
N GLN A 80 23.15 -6.07 -3.25
CA GLN A 80 22.63 -6.40 -1.92
C GLN A 80 22.15 -5.15 -1.18
N ILE A 81 21.09 -5.31 -0.41
CA ILE A 81 20.61 -4.35 0.59
C ILE A 81 20.52 -5.09 1.92
N LYS A 82 21.20 -4.57 2.94
CA LYS A 82 21.29 -5.13 4.28
C LYS A 82 20.64 -4.21 5.29
N LEU A 83 19.66 -4.74 6.02
CA LEU A 83 18.84 -3.98 6.98
C LEU A 83 19.31 -4.14 8.43
N GLU A 84 20.45 -4.81 8.65
CA GLU A 84 21.09 -4.89 9.95
C GLU A 84 21.40 -3.48 10.51
N GLY A 85 21.21 -3.32 11.81
CA GLY A 85 21.34 -2.03 12.49
C GLY A 85 20.05 -1.21 12.52
N ILE A 86 18.95 -1.65 11.90
CA ILE A 86 17.68 -0.88 11.94
C ILE A 86 17.16 -0.64 13.36
N GLN A 87 17.48 -1.53 14.31
CA GLN A 87 17.05 -1.43 15.71
C GLN A 87 17.64 -0.22 16.43
N GLU A 88 18.65 0.43 15.84
CA GLU A 88 19.31 1.63 16.37
C GLU A 88 18.53 2.92 16.11
N PHE A 89 17.45 2.87 15.31
CA PHE A 89 16.61 4.03 14.96
C PHE A 89 15.30 4.04 15.74
N ASP A 90 15.36 4.45 17.00
CA ASP A 90 14.23 4.45 17.94
C ASP A 90 13.01 5.28 17.50
N LEU A 91 13.18 6.19 16.53
CA LEU A 91 12.13 7.07 16.00
C LEU A 91 11.68 6.70 14.59
N LEU A 92 12.27 5.68 13.97
CA LEU A 92 11.96 5.32 12.58
C LEU A 92 10.53 4.77 12.49
N VAL A 93 9.72 5.42 11.68
CA VAL A 93 8.30 5.08 11.45
C VAL A 93 8.12 4.42 10.09
N GLY A 94 8.92 4.79 9.10
CA GLY A 94 8.84 4.22 7.75
C GLY A 94 10.21 3.98 7.12
N ILE A 95 10.29 2.90 6.36
CA ILE A 95 11.38 2.63 5.42
C ILE A 95 10.79 2.37 4.04
N GLU A 96 11.36 3.01 3.03
CA GLU A 96 11.01 2.80 1.62
C GLU A 96 12.28 2.42 0.85
N ILE A 97 12.24 1.29 0.17
CA ILE A 97 13.31 0.82 -0.71
C ILE A 97 12.72 0.81 -2.11
N ASN A 98 13.14 1.73 -2.97
CA ASN A 98 12.69 1.85 -4.35
C ASN A 98 13.90 1.82 -5.28
N VAL A 99 14.30 0.61 -5.67
CA VAL A 99 15.54 0.36 -6.39
C VAL A 99 15.25 -0.47 -7.63
N ASN A 100 15.99 -0.28 -8.71
CA ASN A 100 15.84 -1.10 -9.92
C ASN A 100 17.14 -1.88 -10.29
N PRO A 101 17.64 -2.73 -9.38
CA PRO A 101 18.84 -3.52 -9.62
C PRO A 101 18.52 -4.74 -10.49
N GLU A 102 19.37 -5.03 -11.48
CA GLU A 102 19.26 -6.30 -12.24
C GLU A 102 19.67 -7.53 -11.41
N SER A 103 20.36 -7.31 -10.28
CA SER A 103 21.09 -8.36 -9.57
C SER A 103 20.60 -8.69 -8.16
N ILE A 104 19.70 -7.88 -7.56
CA ILE A 104 19.13 -8.21 -6.25
C ILE A 104 18.00 -9.22 -6.43
N GLU A 105 18.27 -10.46 -6.05
CA GLU A 105 17.26 -11.53 -6.09
C GLU A 105 16.38 -11.55 -4.83
N GLU A 106 16.92 -11.20 -3.66
CA GLU A 106 16.24 -11.33 -2.37
C GLU A 106 16.45 -10.10 -1.48
N ILE A 107 15.39 -9.68 -0.79
CA ILE A 107 15.47 -8.75 0.35
C ILE A 107 15.05 -9.50 1.63
N ASP A 108 15.90 -9.45 2.66
CA ASP A 108 15.66 -10.06 3.97
C ASP A 108 15.09 -9.04 4.97
N LEU A 109 13.84 -9.25 5.38
CA LEU A 109 13.11 -8.43 6.36
C LEU A 109 13.27 -8.92 7.80
N THR A 110 13.99 -10.03 8.03
CA THR A 110 14.27 -10.55 9.38
C THR A 110 14.84 -9.49 10.34
N PRO A 111 15.76 -8.58 9.91
CA PRO A 111 16.30 -7.54 10.79
C PRO A 111 15.25 -6.58 11.35
N LEU A 112 14.06 -6.47 10.75
CA LEU A 112 12.97 -5.61 11.19
C LEU A 112 12.26 -6.12 12.46
N ALA A 113 12.52 -7.35 12.89
CA ALA A 113 11.84 -7.98 14.01
C ALA A 113 11.91 -7.12 15.28
N ASN A 114 10.79 -6.97 15.98
CA ASN A 114 10.61 -6.22 17.24
C ASN A 114 10.96 -4.72 17.17
N HIS A 115 11.11 -4.13 16.00
CA HIS A 115 11.41 -2.69 15.90
C HIS A 115 10.36 -1.86 16.66
N PRO A 116 10.77 -0.91 17.53
CA PRO A 116 9.86 -0.29 18.50
C PRO A 116 8.78 0.60 17.86
N THR A 117 9.13 1.35 16.83
CA THR A 117 8.27 2.40 16.23
C THR A 117 7.87 2.17 14.78
N LEU A 118 8.52 1.25 14.07
CA LEU A 118 8.33 1.07 12.63
C LEU A 118 6.88 0.65 12.36
N HIS A 119 6.25 1.39 11.46
CA HIS A 119 4.84 1.27 11.12
C HIS A 119 4.65 0.82 9.67
N SER A 120 5.49 1.33 8.76
CA SER A 120 5.36 1.09 7.32
C SER A 120 6.66 0.57 6.72
N VAL A 121 6.52 -0.43 5.84
CA VAL A 121 7.61 -0.95 5.02
C VAL A 121 7.17 -0.94 3.56
N THR A 122 7.92 -0.24 2.73
CA THR A 122 7.69 -0.21 1.28
C THR A 122 8.89 -0.77 0.55
N ILE A 123 8.64 -1.67 -0.40
CA ILE A 123 9.66 -2.27 -1.26
C ILE A 123 9.15 -2.17 -2.69
N ALA A 124 9.96 -1.55 -3.54
CA ALA A 124 9.73 -1.36 -4.96
C ALA A 124 10.98 -1.76 -5.73
N GLY A 125 10.82 -2.58 -6.78
CA GLY A 125 11.91 -3.07 -7.62
C GLY A 125 11.74 -4.52 -8.03
N PRO A 126 12.45 -5.00 -9.08
CA PRO A 126 12.33 -6.34 -9.65
C PRO A 126 12.93 -7.45 -8.75
N ILE A 127 12.54 -7.44 -7.48
CA ILE A 127 13.00 -8.35 -6.44
C ILE A 127 12.23 -9.67 -6.58
N LYS A 128 12.97 -10.77 -6.67
CA LYS A 128 12.41 -12.10 -6.92
C LYS A 128 11.96 -12.83 -5.66
N LYS A 129 12.40 -12.37 -4.49
CA LYS A 129 12.09 -13.01 -3.21
C LYS A 129 12.09 -12.03 -2.05
N LEU A 130 11.05 -12.11 -1.22
CA LEU A 130 11.00 -11.48 0.09
C LEU A 130 11.14 -12.56 1.16
N LYS A 131 12.09 -12.38 2.08
CA LYS A 131 12.32 -13.28 3.20
C LYS A 131 11.98 -12.58 4.52
N GLY A 132 11.50 -13.33 5.50
CA GLY A 132 11.29 -12.82 6.86
C GLY A 132 10.02 -12.00 7.05
N LEU A 133 8.96 -12.21 6.25
CA LEU A 133 7.66 -11.53 6.42
C LEU A 133 7.08 -11.71 7.83
N GLU A 134 7.34 -12.84 8.47
CA GLU A 134 6.94 -13.12 9.85
C GLU A 134 7.55 -12.15 10.88
N ALA A 135 8.70 -11.53 10.57
CA ALA A 135 9.32 -10.52 11.42
C ALA A 135 8.38 -9.32 11.60
N LEU A 136 7.61 -8.98 10.57
CA LEU A 136 6.74 -7.80 10.59
C LEU A 136 5.64 -7.90 11.66
N LYS A 137 5.14 -9.10 11.93
CA LYS A 137 4.13 -9.35 12.97
C LYS A 137 4.64 -9.08 14.40
N THR A 138 5.95 -9.13 14.60
CA THR A 138 6.55 -8.90 15.93
C THR A 138 6.64 -7.43 16.32
N MET A 139 6.46 -6.53 15.35
CA MET A 139 6.52 -5.10 15.58
C MET A 139 5.21 -4.59 16.21
N PRO A 140 5.27 -3.87 17.34
CA PRO A 140 4.09 -3.46 18.10
C PRO A 140 3.22 -2.39 17.41
N ASN A 141 3.79 -1.70 16.41
CA ASN A 141 3.15 -0.58 15.71
C ASN A 141 2.95 -0.83 14.21
N PHE A 142 3.33 -2.01 13.71
CA PHE A 142 3.30 -2.28 12.28
C PHE A 142 1.89 -2.30 11.71
N GLY A 143 1.68 -1.52 10.65
CA GLY A 143 0.36 -1.24 10.12
C GLY A 143 0.23 -1.25 8.60
N SER A 144 1.32 -1.08 7.86
CA SER A 144 1.24 -0.89 6.41
C SER A 144 2.37 -1.59 5.65
N ILE A 145 2.03 -2.22 4.53
CA ILE A 145 2.98 -2.64 3.50
C ILE A 145 2.68 -1.93 2.18
N GLY A 146 3.74 -1.61 1.44
CA GLY A 146 3.68 -1.26 0.03
C GLY A 146 4.64 -2.14 -0.76
N PHE A 147 4.14 -2.94 -1.68
CA PHE A 147 4.94 -3.82 -2.53
C PHE A 147 4.72 -3.49 -3.99
N TYR A 148 5.77 -3.02 -4.66
CA TYR A 148 5.66 -2.53 -6.03
C TYR A 148 6.71 -3.14 -6.96
N SER A 149 6.37 -3.34 -8.22
CA SER A 149 7.30 -3.80 -9.26
C SER A 149 8.03 -5.11 -8.92
N LEU A 150 7.43 -5.99 -8.10
CA LEU A 150 8.06 -7.20 -7.59
C LEU A 150 7.95 -8.37 -8.58
N ASP A 151 9.08 -8.95 -8.97
CA ASP A 151 9.21 -10.17 -9.81
C ASP A 151 9.09 -11.47 -8.98
N VAL A 152 8.24 -11.45 -7.94
CA VAL A 152 7.96 -12.64 -7.10
C VAL A 152 6.91 -13.53 -7.78
N SER A 153 6.95 -14.84 -7.57
CA SER A 153 5.96 -15.76 -8.17
C SER A 153 4.60 -15.78 -7.46
N GLU A 154 4.58 -15.43 -6.17
CA GLU A 154 3.40 -15.34 -5.31
C GLU A 154 3.76 -14.54 -4.06
N ILE A 155 2.74 -14.00 -3.38
CA ILE A 155 2.89 -13.36 -2.06
C ILE A 155 1.99 -14.08 -1.06
N ASP A 156 2.57 -14.54 0.05
CA ASP A 156 1.86 -15.11 1.18
C ASP A 156 2.06 -14.25 2.44
N LEU A 157 0.99 -13.56 2.84
CA LEU A 157 0.95 -12.71 4.03
C LEU A 157 0.29 -13.40 5.22
N THR A 158 0.04 -14.71 5.17
CA THR A 158 -0.60 -15.47 6.26
C THR A 158 0.16 -15.31 7.58
N ALA A 159 1.48 -15.14 7.52
CA ALA A 159 2.33 -14.86 8.69
C ALA A 159 1.88 -13.63 9.50
N LEU A 160 1.20 -12.66 8.86
CA LEU A 160 0.69 -11.44 9.49
C LEU A 160 -0.69 -11.62 10.14
N SER A 161 -1.31 -12.79 10.02
CA SER A 161 -2.63 -13.05 10.60
C SER A 161 -2.66 -12.80 12.11
N GLY A 162 -3.73 -12.17 12.59
CA GLY A 162 -3.92 -11.80 13.99
C GLY A 162 -3.20 -10.52 14.43
N SER A 163 -2.46 -9.84 13.54
CA SER A 163 -1.83 -8.55 13.82
C SER A 163 -2.87 -7.49 14.18
N LYS A 164 -2.69 -6.80 15.31
CA LYS A 164 -3.71 -5.92 15.89
C LYS A 164 -3.75 -4.51 15.33
N LYS A 165 -2.76 -4.14 14.52
CA LYS A 165 -2.64 -2.80 13.91
C LYS A 165 -2.40 -2.85 12.41
N PHE A 166 -2.41 -4.03 11.79
CA PHE A 166 -2.18 -4.19 10.36
C PHE A 166 -3.43 -3.80 9.58
N GLU A 167 -3.37 -2.64 8.92
CA GLU A 167 -4.52 -1.91 8.39
C GLU A 167 -4.44 -1.70 6.89
N SER A 168 -3.26 -1.74 6.26
CA SER A 168 -3.11 -1.36 4.86
C SER A 168 -2.18 -2.26 4.08
N ILE A 169 -2.65 -2.68 2.91
CA ILE A 169 -1.91 -3.43 1.91
C ILE A 169 -2.00 -2.68 0.60
N TYR A 170 -0.85 -2.28 0.07
CA TYR A 170 -0.72 -1.73 -1.27
C TYR A 170 0.20 -2.61 -2.09
N MET A 171 -0.26 -2.96 -3.28
CA MET A 171 0.40 -3.83 -4.22
C MET A 171 0.21 -3.28 -5.62
N GLY A 172 1.28 -3.12 -6.38
CA GLY A 172 1.21 -2.59 -7.74
C GLY A 172 2.32 -3.15 -8.60
N ASP A 173 2.04 -3.52 -9.85
CA ASP A 173 3.07 -4.03 -10.76
C ASP A 173 3.73 -5.29 -10.16
N ILE A 174 2.94 -6.33 -9.84
CA ILE A 174 3.44 -7.52 -9.12
C ILE A 174 3.24 -8.81 -9.90
N GLY A 175 4.23 -9.70 -9.82
CA GLY A 175 4.22 -10.99 -10.48
C GLY A 175 5.43 -11.20 -11.39
N PRO A 176 5.64 -12.43 -11.85
CA PRO A 176 6.77 -12.73 -12.70
C PRO A 176 6.59 -12.12 -14.10
N GLU A 177 7.65 -11.56 -14.69
CA GLU A 177 7.60 -10.93 -16.03
C GLU A 177 6.98 -11.85 -17.11
N ASN A 178 7.20 -13.16 -16.98
CA ASN A 178 6.69 -14.19 -17.88
C ASN A 178 5.86 -15.24 -17.10
N PRO A 179 4.61 -14.93 -16.73
CA PRO A 179 3.81 -15.81 -15.90
C PRO A 179 3.37 -17.05 -16.68
N THR A 180 3.48 -18.23 -16.06
CA THR A 180 2.97 -19.50 -16.62
C THR A 180 1.77 -20.06 -15.84
N LYS A 181 1.43 -19.42 -14.72
CA LYS A 181 0.30 -19.72 -13.85
C LYS A 181 -0.29 -18.40 -13.33
N PRO A 182 -1.58 -18.37 -12.93
CA PRO A 182 -2.16 -17.27 -12.17
C PRO A 182 -1.23 -16.78 -11.07
N TYR A 183 -1.09 -15.45 -10.96
CA TYR A 183 -0.37 -14.85 -9.85
C TYR A 183 -1.22 -14.99 -8.59
N LYS A 184 -0.61 -15.43 -7.49
CA LYS A 184 -1.32 -15.75 -6.25
C LYS A 184 -0.97 -14.79 -5.13
N VAL A 185 -2.01 -14.25 -4.49
CA VAL A 185 -1.89 -13.46 -3.26
C VAL A 185 -2.70 -14.12 -2.15
N THR A 186 -2.04 -14.49 -1.06
CA THR A 186 -2.68 -15.02 0.15
C THR A 186 -2.68 -13.94 1.22
N LEU A 187 -3.86 -13.49 1.64
CA LEU A 187 -4.04 -12.38 2.57
C LEU A 187 -4.15 -12.83 4.04
N PRO A 188 -3.73 -11.98 5.00
CA PRO A 188 -3.83 -12.33 6.41
C PRO A 188 -5.28 -12.27 6.91
N LYS A 189 -5.59 -13.13 7.88
CA LYS A 189 -6.90 -13.17 8.54
C LYS A 189 -6.85 -12.54 9.92
N GLN A 190 -8.01 -12.14 10.45
CA GLN A 190 -8.16 -11.59 11.80
C GLN A 190 -7.29 -10.33 12.06
N VAL A 191 -7.17 -9.50 11.03
CA VAL A 191 -6.48 -8.19 11.07
C VAL A 191 -7.52 -7.08 10.89
N PRO A 192 -7.30 -5.87 11.45
CA PRO A 192 -8.20 -4.75 11.26
C PRO A 192 -7.97 -4.06 9.90
N LEU A 193 -7.96 -4.83 8.81
CA LEU A 193 -7.65 -4.31 7.48
C LEU A 193 -8.67 -3.25 7.08
N LYS A 194 -8.16 -2.09 6.65
CA LYS A 194 -8.94 -0.95 6.16
C LYS A 194 -8.75 -0.75 4.66
N ILE A 195 -7.57 -1.02 4.15
CA ILE A 195 -7.22 -0.75 2.75
C ILE A 195 -6.57 -1.98 2.14
N LEU A 196 -7.15 -2.44 1.05
CA LEU A 196 -6.54 -3.40 0.13
C LEU A 196 -6.55 -2.79 -1.27
N GLU A 197 -5.38 -2.46 -1.79
CA GLU A 197 -5.19 -2.01 -3.16
C GLU A 197 -4.21 -2.94 -3.83
N ILE A 198 -4.68 -3.71 -4.80
CA ILE A 198 -3.85 -4.51 -5.69
C ILE A 198 -4.08 -3.98 -7.09
N SER A 199 -3.01 -3.59 -7.78
CA SER A 199 -3.09 -3.16 -9.17
C SER A 199 -2.03 -3.79 -10.04
N GLU A 200 -2.27 -3.84 -11.36
CA GLU A 200 -1.23 -4.15 -12.36
C GLU A 200 -0.52 -5.48 -12.04
N CYS A 201 -1.23 -6.61 -12.06
CA CYS A 201 -0.54 -7.89 -11.93
C CYS A 201 0.17 -8.22 -13.25
N TYR A 202 1.44 -8.69 -13.22
CA TYR A 202 2.23 -9.08 -14.40
C TYR A 202 1.63 -10.31 -15.09
N SER A 203 0.50 -10.12 -15.76
CA SER A 203 -0.11 -11.04 -16.70
C SER A 203 -1.13 -10.28 -17.52
N GLU A 204 -1.13 -10.47 -18.85
CA GLU A 204 -2.20 -9.97 -19.71
C GLU A 204 -3.36 -10.97 -19.82
N ASP A 205 -3.13 -12.25 -19.50
CA ASP A 205 -4.04 -13.35 -19.82
C ASP A 205 -4.51 -14.17 -18.62
N LEU A 206 -3.78 -14.12 -17.51
CA LEU A 206 -4.07 -14.93 -16.32
C LEU A 206 -4.72 -14.07 -15.25
N GLU A 207 -5.86 -14.54 -14.76
CA GLU A 207 -6.62 -13.94 -13.67
C GLU A 207 -5.85 -14.04 -12.35
N LEU A 208 -5.92 -13.01 -11.51
CA LEU A 208 -5.39 -13.02 -10.15
C LEU A 208 -6.05 -14.12 -9.30
N GLU A 209 -5.24 -14.95 -8.65
CA GLU A 209 -5.71 -15.93 -7.65
C GLU A 209 -5.69 -15.29 -6.25
N ILE A 210 -6.87 -15.00 -5.72
CA ILE A 210 -7.07 -14.41 -4.40
C ILE A 210 -8.27 -15.06 -3.69
N ASP A 211 -8.09 -15.45 -2.43
CA ASP A 211 -9.17 -15.94 -1.56
C ASP A 211 -9.71 -14.77 -0.73
N PHE A 212 -10.99 -14.44 -0.94
CA PHE A 212 -11.69 -13.35 -0.28
C PHE A 212 -12.16 -13.66 1.16
N SER A 213 -11.89 -14.85 1.69
CA SER A 213 -12.28 -15.22 3.06
C SER A 213 -11.63 -14.37 4.16
N PHE A 214 -10.64 -13.53 3.84
CA PHE A 214 -10.12 -12.52 4.77
C PHE A 214 -11.15 -11.44 5.14
N LEU A 215 -12.20 -11.26 4.32
CA LEU A 215 -13.24 -10.25 4.51
C LEU A 215 -14.31 -10.65 5.54
N GLU A 216 -14.47 -11.95 5.85
CA GLU A 216 -15.60 -12.48 6.64
C GLU A 216 -15.76 -11.84 8.03
N ASP A 217 -14.65 -11.47 8.67
CA ASP A 217 -14.61 -10.90 10.03
C ASP A 217 -14.47 -9.37 10.05
N LEU A 218 -14.37 -8.72 8.88
CA LEU A 218 -14.22 -7.27 8.81
C LEU A 218 -15.56 -6.58 9.08
N VAL A 219 -15.53 -5.53 9.90
CA VAL A 219 -16.71 -4.71 10.18
C VAL A 219 -16.91 -3.62 9.13
N SER A 220 -15.80 -3.11 8.62
CA SER A 220 -15.75 -2.03 7.64
C SER A 220 -14.46 -2.10 6.85
N LEU A 221 -14.49 -1.64 5.61
CA LEU A 221 -13.32 -1.44 4.79
C LEU A 221 -13.36 0.00 4.23
N ASP A 222 -12.22 0.68 4.19
CA ASP A 222 -12.15 2.02 3.60
C ASP A 222 -11.92 1.93 2.10
N SER A 223 -11.16 0.94 1.63
CA SER A 223 -10.95 0.75 0.19
C SER A 223 -10.66 -0.70 -0.19
N LEU A 224 -11.29 -1.15 -1.28
CA LEU A 224 -11.01 -2.38 -2.01
C LEU A 224 -10.74 -2.05 -3.47
N GLY A 225 -9.48 -2.09 -3.87
CA GLY A 225 -9.06 -1.97 -5.26
C GLY A 225 -8.43 -3.25 -5.77
N LEU A 226 -8.92 -3.74 -6.90
CA LEU A 226 -8.36 -4.83 -7.68
C LEU A 226 -8.31 -4.37 -9.14
N VAL A 227 -7.36 -3.50 -9.47
CA VAL A 227 -7.32 -2.75 -10.74
C VAL A 227 -6.37 -3.43 -11.71
N ASN A 228 -6.78 -3.71 -12.94
CA ASN A 228 -5.90 -4.39 -13.89
C ASN A 228 -5.34 -5.73 -13.35
N CYS A 229 -6.24 -6.58 -12.84
CA CYS A 229 -5.92 -7.89 -12.27
C CYS A 229 -6.47 -9.05 -13.11
N ASN A 230 -6.93 -8.77 -14.35
CA ASN A 230 -7.59 -9.73 -15.25
C ASN A 230 -8.77 -10.48 -14.64
N LEU A 231 -9.46 -9.90 -13.65
CA LEU A 231 -10.62 -10.54 -13.05
C LEU A 231 -11.69 -10.75 -14.10
N THR A 232 -12.27 -11.95 -14.15
CA THR A 232 -13.40 -12.25 -15.04
C THR A 232 -14.74 -12.17 -14.32
N SER A 233 -14.71 -12.21 -12.99
CA SER A 233 -15.87 -12.06 -12.12
C SER A 233 -15.47 -11.52 -10.75
N PHE A 234 -16.46 -11.03 -9.98
CA PHE A 234 -16.29 -10.69 -8.57
C PHE A 234 -17.56 -11.07 -7.82
N ASP A 235 -17.44 -11.83 -6.72
CA ASP A 235 -18.59 -12.23 -5.90
C ASP A 235 -18.79 -11.26 -4.73
N PHE A 236 -19.80 -10.38 -4.86
CA PHE A 236 -20.14 -9.42 -3.83
C PHE A 236 -20.69 -10.03 -2.53
N ASN A 237 -21.02 -11.32 -2.49
CA ASN A 237 -21.33 -11.98 -1.22
C ASN A 237 -20.13 -11.95 -0.26
N ALA A 238 -18.90 -11.87 -0.78
CA ALA A 238 -17.69 -11.78 0.03
C ALA A 238 -17.61 -10.52 0.90
N ILE A 239 -18.28 -9.43 0.49
CA ILE A 239 -18.33 -8.17 1.25
C ILE A 239 -19.73 -7.83 1.79
N ALA A 240 -20.72 -8.70 1.60
CA ALA A 240 -22.11 -8.42 1.95
C ALA A 240 -22.35 -8.26 3.47
N THR A 241 -21.42 -8.74 4.30
CA THR A 241 -21.48 -8.60 5.77
C THR A 241 -20.85 -7.31 6.28
N LEU A 242 -20.11 -6.58 5.44
CA LEU A 242 -19.51 -5.30 5.83
C LEU A 242 -20.62 -4.30 6.17
N LYS A 243 -20.45 -3.56 7.26
CA LYS A 243 -21.40 -2.49 7.63
C LYS A 243 -21.23 -1.25 6.77
N ARG A 244 -20.03 -1.05 6.23
CA ARG A 244 -19.68 0.02 5.28
C ARG A 244 -18.49 -0.41 4.44
N ILE A 245 -18.44 0.11 3.22
CA ILE A 245 -17.21 0.14 2.42
C ILE A 245 -16.97 1.59 1.98
N GLY A 246 -15.72 2.02 1.86
CA GLY A 246 -15.47 3.36 1.35
C GLY A 246 -15.50 3.41 -0.17
N LYS A 247 -14.51 2.77 -0.78
CA LYS A 247 -14.33 2.64 -2.24
C LYS A 247 -14.26 1.17 -2.67
N ILE A 248 -14.85 0.88 -3.84
CA ILE A 248 -14.64 -0.33 -4.63
C ILE A 248 -14.10 0.11 -5.98
N ASP A 249 -12.95 -0.44 -6.38
CA ASP A 249 -12.35 -0.23 -7.70
C ASP A 249 -12.04 -1.57 -8.34
N LEU A 250 -12.78 -1.92 -9.38
CA LEU A 250 -12.57 -3.11 -10.20
C LEU A 250 -12.30 -2.73 -11.66
N SER A 251 -11.79 -1.52 -11.91
CA SER A 251 -11.49 -1.06 -13.26
C SER A 251 -10.36 -1.82 -13.94
N ASN A 252 -10.34 -1.74 -15.27
CA ASN A 252 -9.39 -2.39 -16.16
C ASN A 252 -9.34 -3.91 -15.99
N ASN A 253 -10.48 -4.56 -15.75
CA ASN A 253 -10.54 -6.02 -15.65
C ASN A 253 -11.17 -6.64 -16.92
N LYS A 254 -11.46 -7.93 -16.87
CA LYS A 254 -12.17 -8.68 -17.91
C LYS A 254 -13.60 -9.06 -17.47
N ILE A 255 -14.13 -8.35 -16.48
CA ILE A 255 -15.49 -8.54 -15.97
C ILE A 255 -16.44 -8.03 -17.05
N THR A 256 -17.45 -8.84 -17.40
CA THR A 256 -18.48 -8.42 -18.39
C THR A 256 -19.84 -8.23 -17.75
N HIS A 257 -20.10 -8.95 -16.65
CA HIS A 257 -21.35 -8.92 -15.91
C HIS A 257 -21.03 -8.88 -14.42
N LEU A 258 -21.78 -8.08 -13.67
CA LEU A 258 -21.53 -7.89 -12.26
C LEU A 258 -22.83 -7.88 -11.47
N ASN A 259 -23.04 -8.91 -10.63
CA ASN A 259 -24.22 -9.03 -9.80
C ASN A 259 -24.07 -8.22 -8.50
N ILE A 260 -24.62 -7.00 -8.47
CA ILE A 260 -24.54 -6.11 -7.31
C ILE A 260 -25.65 -6.33 -6.28
N THR A 261 -26.53 -7.31 -6.48
CA THR A 261 -27.64 -7.63 -5.55
C THR A 261 -27.20 -7.73 -4.09
N PRO A 262 -26.07 -8.37 -3.73
CA PRO A 262 -25.66 -8.50 -2.33
C PRO A 262 -25.34 -7.19 -1.63
N ILE A 263 -25.09 -6.12 -2.38
CA ILE A 263 -24.57 -4.85 -1.86
C ILE A 263 -25.48 -3.64 -2.15
N LEU A 264 -26.69 -3.83 -2.69
CA LEU A 264 -27.62 -2.75 -3.03
C LEU A 264 -27.84 -1.75 -1.89
N ALA A 265 -27.97 -2.26 -0.67
CA ALA A 265 -28.22 -1.47 0.52
C ALA A 265 -26.94 -1.10 1.29
N MET A 266 -25.75 -1.43 0.77
CA MET A 266 -24.49 -1.11 1.43
C MET A 266 -24.18 0.39 1.30
N PRO A 267 -23.94 1.09 2.42
CA PRO A 267 -23.50 2.47 2.36
C PRO A 267 -22.05 2.52 1.85
N MET A 268 -21.81 3.36 0.83
CA MET A 268 -20.47 3.65 0.30
C MET A 268 -20.07 5.11 0.54
N PHE A 269 -18.83 5.37 0.97
CA PHE A 269 -18.36 6.72 1.29
C PHE A 269 -16.85 6.92 1.05
N THR A 270 -16.48 7.98 0.32
CA THR A 270 -15.08 8.40 0.21
C THR A 270 -14.78 9.54 1.18
N GLU A 271 -13.80 9.34 2.09
CA GLU A 271 -13.33 10.41 3.01
C GLU A 271 -12.81 11.64 2.27
N LYS A 272 -12.41 11.48 1.01
CA LYS A 272 -12.00 12.58 0.15
C LYS A 272 -13.24 13.27 -0.41
N ALA A 273 -13.56 14.43 0.16
CA ALA A 273 -14.58 15.39 -0.29
C ALA A 273 -14.39 15.96 -1.73
N LEU A 274 -13.54 15.34 -2.56
CA LEU A 274 -13.08 15.84 -3.86
C LEU A 274 -13.70 15.11 -5.07
N GLY A 275 -14.84 14.44 -4.89
CA GLY A 275 -15.61 13.89 -6.02
C GLY A 275 -15.07 12.59 -6.61
N GLU A 276 -14.22 11.86 -5.89
CA GLU A 276 -13.85 10.49 -6.26
C GLU A 276 -15.10 9.59 -6.25
N GLN A 277 -15.28 8.80 -7.32
CA GLN A 277 -16.39 7.86 -7.41
C GLN A 277 -16.14 6.70 -6.44
N PRO A 278 -17.10 6.37 -5.55
CA PRO A 278 -16.95 5.29 -4.59
C PRO A 278 -16.99 3.90 -5.23
N PHE A 279 -17.54 3.77 -6.45
CA PHE A 279 -17.61 2.51 -7.17
C PHE A 279 -17.11 2.76 -8.59
N VAL A 280 -16.00 2.13 -8.96
CA VAL A 280 -15.33 2.28 -10.26
C VAL A 280 -15.24 0.92 -10.94
N ILE A 281 -15.74 0.83 -12.17
CA ILE A 281 -15.71 -0.32 -13.07
C ILE A 281 -15.59 0.17 -14.52
N ASP A 282 -15.32 -0.74 -15.44
CA ASP A 282 -15.24 -0.44 -16.87
C ASP A 282 -16.62 -0.14 -17.47
N GLU A 283 -16.67 0.80 -18.42
CA GLU A 283 -17.92 1.38 -18.95
C GLU A 283 -18.85 0.36 -19.64
N ASP A 284 -18.30 -0.76 -20.12
CA ASP A 284 -19.02 -1.80 -20.85
C ASP A 284 -19.55 -2.94 -19.96
N VAL A 285 -19.27 -2.90 -18.65
CA VAL A 285 -19.78 -3.89 -17.69
C VAL A 285 -21.30 -3.80 -17.57
N VAL A 286 -21.99 -4.93 -17.72
CA VAL A 286 -23.43 -5.06 -17.48
C VAL A 286 -23.70 -5.27 -16.00
N ILE A 287 -24.50 -4.41 -15.41
CA ILE A 287 -24.92 -4.51 -14.02
C ILE A 287 -26.11 -5.47 -13.92
N GLN A 288 -25.96 -6.52 -13.12
CA GLN A 288 -27.02 -7.49 -12.85
C GLN A 288 -27.63 -7.24 -11.47
N ILE A 289 -28.96 -7.20 -11.43
CA ILE A 289 -29.73 -7.06 -10.19
C ILE A 289 -30.85 -8.10 -10.19
N ALA A 290 -31.03 -8.81 -9.07
CA ALA A 290 -32.09 -9.80 -8.95
C ALA A 290 -33.47 -9.16 -9.17
N LYS A 291 -34.31 -9.77 -10.00
CA LYS A 291 -35.62 -9.22 -10.38
C LYS A 291 -36.56 -8.97 -9.21
N ASN A 292 -36.48 -9.78 -8.15
CA ASN A 292 -37.26 -9.59 -6.93
C ASN A 292 -36.82 -8.38 -6.10
N LYS A 293 -35.73 -7.69 -6.48
CA LYS A 293 -35.20 -6.49 -5.83
C LYS A 293 -35.52 -5.20 -6.57
N GLU A 294 -36.22 -5.23 -7.71
CA GLU A 294 -36.50 -4.06 -8.53
C GLU A 294 -37.15 -2.90 -7.76
N GLN A 295 -38.19 -3.19 -6.99
CA GLN A 295 -38.87 -2.19 -6.17
C GLN A 295 -37.94 -1.62 -5.07
N GLU A 296 -37.13 -2.48 -4.45
CA GLU A 296 -36.16 -2.08 -3.41
C GLU A 296 -35.08 -1.18 -4.00
N THR A 297 -34.57 -1.48 -5.19
CA THR A 297 -33.60 -0.65 -5.92
C THR A 297 -34.15 0.76 -6.18
N ILE A 298 -35.40 0.88 -6.64
CA ILE A 298 -36.06 2.19 -6.85
C ILE A 298 -36.18 2.96 -5.53
N GLU A 299 -36.58 2.27 -4.45
CA GLU A 299 -36.69 2.88 -3.13
C GLU A 299 -35.34 3.37 -2.60
N ILE A 300 -34.27 2.59 -2.79
CA ILE A 300 -32.92 2.95 -2.38
C ILE A 300 -32.42 4.19 -3.14
N ILE A 301 -32.57 4.21 -4.47
CA ILE A 301 -32.17 5.34 -5.33
C ILE A 301 -32.96 6.62 -5.00
N GLY A 302 -34.21 6.47 -4.55
CA GLY A 302 -35.09 7.57 -4.17
C GLY A 302 -34.78 8.19 -2.80
N ARG A 303 -33.89 7.60 -2.00
CA ARG A 303 -33.53 8.15 -0.68
C ARG A 303 -32.70 9.42 -0.84
N PRO A 304 -33.11 10.55 -0.23
CA PRO A 304 -32.29 11.76 -0.24
C PRO A 304 -31.05 11.58 0.63
N ASP A 305 -29.93 12.10 0.15
CA ASP A 305 -28.71 12.36 0.92
C ASP A 305 -28.94 13.66 1.74
N LYS A 306 -29.32 13.63 3.03
CA LYS A 306 -29.41 14.83 3.90
C LYS A 306 -28.11 14.97 4.71
N VAL A 307 -27.75 16.10 5.30
CA VAL A 307 -26.59 16.13 6.23
C VAL A 307 -26.81 17.19 7.31
N ILE A 308 -26.31 16.90 8.52
CA ILE A 308 -25.92 17.75 9.66
C ILE A 308 -27.01 18.12 10.68
N GLU A 309 -26.91 17.53 11.88
CA GLU A 309 -27.12 18.13 13.22
C GLU A 309 -26.74 17.05 14.24
N ASP A 310 -25.49 17.02 14.77
CA ASP A 310 -25.18 16.51 16.15
C ASP A 310 -23.69 16.32 16.50
N HIS A 311 -22.71 16.45 15.60
CA HIS A 311 -21.29 16.21 15.97
C HIS A 311 -20.38 17.45 15.98
N ASP A 312 -20.00 17.80 17.21
CA ASP A 312 -19.22 18.94 17.72
C ASP A 312 -17.78 19.03 17.15
N GLY A 313 -17.65 19.34 15.86
CA GLY A 313 -16.38 19.79 15.27
C GLY A 313 -15.32 18.72 14.95
N SER A 314 -15.62 17.44 15.19
CA SER A 314 -14.91 16.32 14.56
C SER A 314 -15.58 16.01 13.23
N PHE A 315 -14.81 15.82 12.14
CA PHE A 315 -15.25 15.28 10.85
C PHE A 315 -15.66 13.79 10.97
N ALA A 316 -16.45 13.47 12.00
CA ALA A 316 -17.10 12.20 12.18
C ALA A 316 -18.21 12.13 11.13
N VAL A 317 -17.88 11.38 10.07
CA VAL A 317 -18.78 10.76 9.13
C VAL A 317 -20.00 10.21 9.89
N ASP A 318 -21.18 10.77 9.62
CA ASP A 318 -22.48 10.16 9.94
C ASP A 318 -23.49 10.60 8.85
N PRO A 319 -24.45 9.76 8.44
CA PRO A 319 -24.24 8.80 7.36
C PRO A 319 -25.26 9.02 6.25
N GLU A 320 -25.00 9.93 5.33
CA GLU A 320 -25.98 10.29 4.29
C GLU A 320 -25.35 10.56 2.92
N PHE A 321 -24.42 9.68 2.53
CA PHE A 321 -23.95 9.53 1.14
C PHE A 321 -24.29 8.15 0.56
N GLY A 322 -25.29 7.48 1.13
CA GLY A 322 -25.34 6.02 1.18
C GLY A 322 -25.64 5.28 -0.13
N HIS A 323 -26.25 5.91 -1.13
CA HIS A 323 -26.68 5.18 -2.34
C HIS A 323 -26.59 5.99 -3.64
N LYS A 324 -26.02 7.20 -3.60
CA LYS A 324 -25.75 7.95 -4.82
C LYS A 324 -24.86 7.18 -5.79
N TRP A 325 -23.96 6.36 -5.25
CA TRP A 325 -23.16 5.40 -6.02
C TRP A 325 -24.05 4.49 -6.87
N LEU A 326 -25.14 3.94 -6.31
CA LEU A 326 -26.03 3.01 -7.00
C LEU A 326 -26.77 3.72 -8.13
N LYS A 327 -27.26 4.94 -7.87
CA LYS A 327 -27.88 5.77 -8.91
C LYS A 327 -26.91 6.05 -10.05
N ASN A 328 -25.70 6.52 -9.73
CA ASN A 328 -24.68 6.81 -10.73
C ASN A 328 -24.34 5.57 -11.56
N LEU A 329 -24.16 4.43 -10.89
CA LEU A 329 -23.83 3.15 -11.53
C LEU A 329 -24.92 2.71 -12.51
N ILE A 330 -26.19 2.80 -12.12
CA ILE A 330 -27.34 2.45 -12.96
C ILE A 330 -27.54 3.46 -14.09
N ASP A 331 -27.33 4.75 -13.84
CA ASP A 331 -27.47 5.80 -14.85
C ASP A 331 -26.35 5.72 -15.91
N SER A 332 -25.18 5.14 -15.58
CA SER A 332 -24.02 5.05 -16.48
C SER A 332 -23.79 3.69 -17.13
N HIS A 333 -24.46 2.61 -16.71
CA HIS A 333 -24.26 1.26 -17.26
C HIS A 333 -25.55 0.62 -17.72
N THR A 334 -25.42 -0.43 -18.55
CA THR A 334 -26.56 -1.28 -18.90
C THR A 334 -26.97 -2.12 -17.69
N VAL A 335 -28.27 -2.16 -17.38
CA VAL A 335 -28.82 -2.96 -16.28
C VAL A 335 -29.63 -4.14 -16.81
N GLU A 336 -29.34 -5.33 -16.29
CA GLU A 336 -30.05 -6.57 -16.54
C GLU A 336 -30.71 -7.07 -15.24
N TRP A 337 -32.01 -7.41 -15.32
CA TRP A 337 -32.75 -8.00 -14.21
C TRP A 337 -32.73 -9.53 -14.30
N ILE A 338 -32.03 -10.18 -13.36
CA ILE A 338 -31.77 -11.64 -13.35
C ILE A 338 -32.66 -12.44 -12.40
#